data_AF-A0A2T1CYA6-F1
#
_entry.id   AF-A0A2T1CYA6-F1
#
_cell.length_a   1.000
_cell.length_b   1.000
_cell.length_c   1.000
_cell.angle_alpha   90.00
_cell.angle_beta   90.00
_cell.angle_gamma   90.00
#
_symmetry.space_group_name_H-M   'P 1'
#
loop_
_entity.id
_entity.type
_entity.pdbx_description
1 polymer ?
#
loop_
_entity_poly.entity_id
_entity_poly.type
_entity_poly.pdbx_seq_one_letter_code
_entity_poly.pdbx_strand_id
1 'polypeptide(L)'
;MNTKLVDSLVQIILSLSEEERNLLTQKLEIPSHSTETKSLNFQNEPFVGMWQDRDEMADSTAWVRTIRQQHWTDGNATDSH
;
A
#
# COMPACT_ATOMS: atom_id res chain seq x y z
N MET A 1 -11.57 -8.77 0.23
CA MET A 1 -10.79 -8.13 -0.85
C MET A 1 -11.42 -8.58 -2.17
N ASN A 2 -11.74 -7.66 -3.09
CA ASN A 2 -12.45 -8.01 -4.33
C ASN A 2 -11.47 -8.58 -5.37
N THR A 3 -11.08 -9.85 -5.18
CA THR A 3 -10.15 -10.57 -6.05
C THR A 3 -10.70 -10.72 -7.47
N LYS A 4 -12.02 -10.72 -7.64
CA LYS A 4 -12.68 -10.85 -8.95
C LYS A 4 -12.25 -9.75 -9.93
N LEU A 5 -12.01 -8.53 -9.45
CA LEU A 5 -11.52 -7.44 -10.30
C LEU A 5 -10.07 -7.66 -10.72
N VAL A 6 -9.22 -8.11 -9.79
CA VAL A 6 -7.81 -8.41 -10.06
C VAL A 6 -7.71 -9.58 -11.04
N ASP A 7 -8.48 -10.63 -10.81
CA ASP A 7 -8.52 -11.83 -11.66
C ASP A 7 -9.03 -11.48 -13.06
N SER A 8 -10.07 -10.64 -13.17
CA SER A 8 -10.57 -10.16 -14.47
C SER A 8 -9.54 -9.32 -15.22
N LEU A 9 -8.76 -8.49 -14.53
CA LEU A 9 -7.71 -7.68 -15.14
C LEU A 9 -6.54 -8.55 -15.62
N VAL A 10 -6.13 -9.54 -14.83
CA VAL A 10 -5.12 -10.52 -15.23
C VAL A 10 -5.57 -11.29 -16.47
N GLN A 11 -6.84 -11.73 -16.51
CA GLN A 11 -7.42 -12.44 -17.65
C GLN A 11 -7.36 -11.60 -18.94
N ILE A 12 -7.71 -10.31 -18.85
CA ILE A 12 -7.68 -9.38 -19.99
C ILE A 12 -6.24 -9.21 -20.47
N ILE A 13 -5.29 -8.94 -19.57
CA ILE A 13 -3.87 -8.74 -19.90
C ILE A 13 -3.27 -9.99 -20.57
N LEU A 14 -3.62 -11.19 -20.10
CA LEU A 14 -3.16 -12.44 -20.68
C LEU A 14 -3.79 -12.75 -22.05
N SER A 15 -5.01 -12.24 -22.32
CA SER A 15 -5.69 -12.40 -23.62
C SER A 15 -5.23 -11.43 -24.70
N LEU A 16 -4.44 -10.40 -24.34
CA LEU A 16 -3.93 -9.44 -25.31
C LEU A 16 -2.95 -10.09 -26.26
N SER A 17 -3.12 -9.80 -27.55
CA SER A 17 -2.18 -10.11 -28.61
C SER A 17 -0.86 -9.33 -28.43
N GLU A 18 0.20 -9.79 -29.10
CA GLU A 18 1.52 -9.14 -29.04
C GLU A 18 1.47 -7.68 -29.53
N GLU A 19 0.61 -7.38 -30.51
CA GLU A 19 0.36 -6.03 -31.02
C GLU A 19 -0.30 -5.12 -29.98
N GLU A 20 -1.32 -5.62 -29.28
CA GLU A 20 -2.00 -4.87 -28.22
C GLU A 20 -1.10 -4.64 -27.01
N ARG A 21 -0.23 -5.62 -26.69
CA ARG A 21 0.80 -5.46 -25.64
C ARG A 21 1.81 -4.39 -26.03
N ASN A 22 2.29 -4.40 -27.28
CA ASN A 22 3.19 -3.38 -27.78
C ASN A 22 2.55 -1.99 -27.79
N LEU A 23 1.27 -1.90 -28.17
CA LEU A 23 0.51 -0.66 -28.14
C LEU A 23 0.30 -0.15 -26.70
N LEU A 24 0.03 -1.05 -25.74
CA LEU A 24 -0.04 -0.70 -24.34
C LEU A 24 1.31 -0.27 -23.80
N THR A 25 2.40 -0.95 -24.13
CA THR A 25 3.76 -0.54 -23.71
C THR A 25 4.12 0.83 -24.27
N GLN A 26 3.76 1.13 -25.51
CA GLN A 26 3.99 2.44 -26.13
C GLN A 26 3.10 3.54 -25.50
N LYS A 27 1.81 3.26 -25.24
CA LYS A 27 0.90 4.22 -24.57
C LYS A 27 1.22 4.41 -23.09
N LEU A 28 1.74 3.36 -22.45
CA LEU A 28 2.28 3.35 -21.10
C LEU A 28 3.78 3.63 -21.13
N GLU A 29 4.30 4.39 -22.09
CA GLU A 29 5.53 5.18 -21.92
C GLU A 29 5.32 6.18 -20.76
N ILE A 30 5.12 5.64 -19.57
CA ILE A 30 5.67 6.16 -18.33
C ILE A 30 7.13 6.35 -18.72
N PRO A 31 7.65 7.58 -18.78
CA PRO A 31 9.08 7.74 -18.99
C PRO A 31 9.72 6.79 -18.00
N SER A 32 10.50 5.85 -18.52
CA SER A 32 11.52 5.20 -17.73
C SER A 32 12.43 6.34 -17.32
N HIS A 33 12.02 7.07 -16.27
CA HIS A 33 12.93 7.43 -15.23
C HIS A 33 13.56 6.09 -14.90
N SER A 34 14.66 5.80 -15.59
CA SER A 34 15.87 5.41 -14.91
C SER A 34 15.93 6.33 -13.70
N THR A 35 15.23 5.92 -12.65
CA THR A 35 15.51 6.38 -11.33
C THR A 35 16.91 5.84 -11.16
N GLU A 36 17.90 6.65 -11.53
CA GLU A 36 19.03 6.79 -10.65
C GLU A 36 18.39 6.79 -9.27
N THR A 37 18.49 5.65 -8.60
CA THR A 37 18.10 5.49 -7.22
C THR A 37 19.09 6.35 -6.48
N LYS A 38 18.92 7.68 -6.58
CA LYS A 38 19.51 8.63 -5.67
C LYS A 38 19.08 8.08 -4.33
N SER A 39 20.07 7.56 -3.61
CA SER A 39 19.90 7.05 -2.27
C SER A 39 19.14 8.13 -1.53
N LEU A 40 17.86 7.87 -1.26
CA LEU A 40 17.01 8.80 -0.55
C LEU A 40 17.65 8.93 0.82
N ASN A 41 18.22 10.10 1.09
CA ASN A 41 18.86 10.34 2.37
C ASN A 41 17.79 10.62 3.41
N PHE A 42 17.21 9.54 3.93
CA PHE A 42 16.16 9.60 4.95
C PHE A 42 16.64 10.24 6.26
N GLN A 43 17.94 10.29 6.54
CA GLN A 43 18.46 10.76 7.83
C GLN A 43 18.14 12.22 8.13
N ASN A 44 17.96 13.04 7.10
CA ASN A 44 17.72 14.48 7.25
C ASN A 44 16.27 14.89 6.92
N GLU A 45 15.38 13.91 6.75
CA GLU A 45 13.99 14.20 6.46
C GLU A 45 13.22 14.57 7.75
N PRO A 46 12.38 15.62 7.74
CA PRO A 46 11.71 16.14 8.93
C PRO A 46 10.74 15.14 9.58
N PHE A 47 10.37 14.08 8.87
CA PHE A 47 9.49 13.02 9.39
C PHE A 47 10.24 11.89 10.11
N VAL A 48 11.56 11.78 9.93
CA VAL A 48 12.36 10.75 10.59
C VAL A 48 12.62 11.15 12.04
N GLY A 49 12.31 10.26 12.97
CA GLY A 49 12.42 10.51 14.41
C GLY A 49 11.19 11.14 15.06
N MET A 50 10.15 11.54 14.30
CA MET A 50 8.92 12.14 14.85
C MET A 50 8.21 11.30 15.94
N TRP A 51 8.47 9.99 15.98
CA TRP A 51 7.85 9.05 16.89
C TRP A 51 8.86 8.43 17.87
N GLN A 52 10.13 8.87 17.85
CA GLN A 52 11.20 8.31 18.66
C GLN A 52 10.96 8.52 20.16
N ASP A 53 10.41 9.68 20.54
CA ASP A 53 10.18 10.05 21.95
C ASP A 53 8.86 9.53 22.51
N ARG A 54 8.11 8.73 21.73
CA ARG A 54 6.84 8.16 22.18
C ARG A 54 7.10 6.83 22.89
N ASP A 55 6.76 6.78 24.17
CA ASP A 55 6.88 5.56 24.98
C ASP A 55 6.10 4.38 24.36
N GLU A 56 4.98 4.65 23.68
CA GLU A 56 4.20 3.63 23.00
C GLU A 56 4.90 3.00 21.79
N MET A 57 5.93 3.65 21.24
CA MET A 57 6.75 3.10 20.15
C MET A 57 7.77 2.07 20.64
N ALA A 58 7.99 1.95 21.96
CA ALA A 58 8.81 0.88 22.52
C ALA A 58 8.25 -0.53 22.20
N ASP A 59 6.91 -0.65 22.12
CA ASP A 59 6.22 -1.82 21.57
C ASP A 59 5.10 -1.38 20.62
N SER A 60 5.51 -1.05 19.39
CA SER A 60 4.59 -0.62 18.33
C SER A 60 3.50 -1.67 18.03
N THR A 61 3.78 -2.96 18.26
CA THR A 61 2.81 -4.02 17.99
C THR A 61 1.71 -4.04 19.06
N ALA A 62 2.07 -3.87 20.34
CA ALA A 62 1.11 -3.73 21.42
C ALA A 62 0.25 -2.46 21.23
N TRP A 63 0.88 -1.34 20.86
CA TRP A 63 0.16 -0.08 20.61
C TRP A 63 -0.91 -0.21 19.51
N VAL A 64 -0.56 -0.78 18.34
CA VAL A 64 -1.52 -0.99 17.24
C VAL A 64 -2.68 -1.90 17.67
N ARG A 65 -2.41 -2.96 18.44
CA ARG A 65 -3.45 -3.87 18.95
C ARG A 65 -4.42 -3.15 19.87
N THR A 66 -3.91 -2.33 20.79
CA THR A 66 -4.72 -1.51 21.71
C THR A 66 -5.61 -0.53 20.94
N ILE A 67 -5.06 0.21 19.98
CA ILE A 67 -5.83 1.15 19.15
C ILE A 67 -6.94 0.43 18.38
N ARG A 68 -6.64 -0.75 17.83
CA ARG A 68 -7.62 -1.57 17.11
C ARG A 68 -8.76 -2.02 18.02
N GLN A 69 -8.46 -2.37 19.27
CA GLN A 69 -9.46 -2.77 20.26
C GLN A 69 -10.31 -1.57 20.73
N GLN A 70 -9.70 -0.41 20.91
CA GLN A 70 -10.36 0.78 21.44
C GLN A 70 -11.27 1.47 20.41
N HIS A 71 -10.87 1.50 19.14
CA HIS A 71 -11.55 2.32 18.14
C HIS A 71 -12.31 1.52 17.10
N TRP A 72 -11.93 0.27 16.84
CA TRP A 72 -12.45 -0.48 15.68
C TRP A 72 -13.27 -1.74 16.03
N THR A 73 -13.21 -2.25 17.27
CA THR A 73 -14.07 -3.39 17.69
C THR A 73 -15.45 -3.00 18.24
N ASP A 74 -15.69 -1.73 18.56
CA ASP A 74 -17.01 -1.26 19.03
C ASP A 74 -18.05 -1.10 17.89
N GLY A 75 -17.69 -1.43 16.64
CA GLY A 75 -18.60 -1.36 15.49
C GLY A 75 -19.48 -2.58 15.25
N ASN A 76 -19.29 -3.70 15.96
CA ASN A 76 -19.99 -4.98 15.70
C ASN A 76 -20.61 -5.64 16.95
N ALA A 77 -21.00 -4.86 17.96
CA ALA A 77 -21.64 -5.39 19.19
C ALA A 77 -23.04 -4.82 19.49
N THR A 78 -23.71 -4.20 18.52
CA THR A 78 -25.13 -3.84 18.62
C THR A 78 -25.90 -4.32 17.39
N ASP A 79 -25.92 -5.63 17.16
CA ASP A 79 -26.99 -6.24 16.39
C ASP A 79 -27.26 -7.66 16.92
N SER A 80 -28.03 -7.75 18.00
CA SER A 80 -28.64 -8.99 18.48
C SER A 80 -29.74 -8.68 19.51
N HIS A 81 -30.98 -8.95 19.07
CA HIS A 81 -32.29 -8.99 19.76
C HIS A 81 -33.14 -7.72 19.71
#